data_AF-A0A239F0Z6-F1
#
_entry.id   AF-A0A239F0Z6-F1
#
_cell.length_a   1.000
_cell.length_b   1.000
_cell.length_c   1.000
_cell.angle_alpha   90.00
_cell.angle_beta   90.00
_cell.angle_gamma   90.00
#
_symmetry.space_group_name_H-M   'P 1'
#
loop_
_entity.id
_entity.type
_entity.pdbx_description
1 polymer ?
#
loop_
_entity_poly.entity_id
_entity_poly.type
_entity_poly.pdbx_seq_one_letter_code
_entity_poly.pdbx_strand_id
1 'polypeptide(L)'
;MTVHEILRAPKMTEADIAELKALRGTGPVPNAFLVRLAEHYLKAEIDGVLNPARHLAAYLDVERQTVLTYMRMARNRSIIARH
;
A
#
# COMPACT_ATOMS: atom_id res chain seq x y z
N MET A 1 -12.69 -6.11 -27.09
CA MET A 1 -12.15 -5.76 -25.77
C MET A 1 -10.64 -5.88 -25.84
N THR A 2 -9.91 -4.78 -25.72
CA THR A 2 -8.46 -4.71 -25.95
C THR A 2 -7.67 -5.33 -24.78
N VAL A 3 -6.69 -6.15 -25.13
CA VAL A 3 -5.95 -7.10 -24.29
C VAL A 3 -4.87 -6.44 -23.40
N HIS A 4 -4.76 -5.10 -23.40
CA HIS A 4 -3.61 -4.38 -22.81
C HIS A 4 -3.85 -3.67 -21.46
N GLU A 5 -5.05 -3.74 -20.89
CA GLU A 5 -5.38 -3.06 -19.62
C GLU A 5 -5.78 -4.02 -18.49
N ILE A 6 -5.22 -5.22 -18.47
CA ILE A 6 -5.00 -5.90 -17.20
C ILE A 6 -3.85 -5.15 -16.51
N LEU A 7 -4.16 -3.92 -16.06
CA LEU A 7 -3.35 -3.15 -15.13
C LEU A 7 -2.97 -4.13 -14.03
N ARG A 8 -1.69 -4.53 -13.96
CA ARG A 8 -1.19 -5.49 -12.98
C ARG A 8 -1.53 -4.93 -11.61
N ALA A 9 -2.67 -5.29 -11.05
CA ALA A 9 -3.03 -4.89 -9.71
C ALA A 9 -2.06 -5.58 -8.74
N PRO A 10 -1.73 -4.98 -7.59
CA PRO A 10 -1.02 -5.68 -6.53
C PRO A 10 -1.72 -7.02 -6.28
N LYS A 11 -0.96 -8.11 -6.27
CA LYS A 11 -1.46 -9.42 -5.88
C LYS A 11 -1.71 -9.42 -4.37
N MET A 12 -2.81 -8.79 -3.97
CA MET A 12 -3.31 -8.77 -2.60
C MET A 12 -4.60 -9.59 -2.54
N THR A 13 -4.64 -10.51 -1.60
CA THR A 13 -5.86 -11.27 -1.29
C THR A 13 -6.81 -10.40 -0.48
N GLU A 14 -8.09 -10.77 -0.44
CA GLU A 14 -9.07 -10.10 0.42
C GLU A 14 -8.65 -10.15 1.91
N ALA A 15 -7.97 -11.22 2.32
CA ALA A 15 -7.40 -11.36 3.66
C ALA A 15 -6.30 -10.31 3.94
N ASP A 16 -5.40 -10.07 3.00
CA ASP A 16 -4.35 -9.03 3.14
C ASP A 16 -4.97 -7.63 3.26
N ILE A 17 -6.03 -7.37 2.49
CA ILE A 17 -6.76 -6.10 2.54
C ILE A 17 -7.47 -5.92 3.88
N ALA A 18 -8.13 -6.97 4.37
CA ALA A 18 -8.78 -6.97 5.68
C ALA A 18 -7.78 -6.78 6.82
N GLU A 19 -6.61 -7.42 6.76
CA GLU A 19 -5.51 -7.25 7.72
C GLU A 19 -5.03 -5.79 7.74
N LEU A 20 -4.75 -5.19 6.59
CA LEU A 20 -4.33 -3.79 6.51
C LEU A 20 -5.39 -2.84 7.08
N LYS A 21 -6.68 -3.07 6.79
CA LYS A 21 -7.78 -2.26 7.35
C LYS A 21 -7.85 -2.40 8.86
N ALA A 22 -7.73 -3.61 9.39
CA ALA A 22 -7.73 -3.87 10.82
C ALA A 22 -6.54 -3.19 11.52
N LEU A 23 -5.34 -3.28 10.92
CA LEU A 23 -4.12 -2.67 11.44
C LEU A 23 -4.16 -1.14 11.45
N ARG A 24 -4.91 -0.50 10.54
CA ARG A 24 -5.03 0.98 10.52
C ARG A 24 -5.67 1.50 11.81
N GLY A 25 -6.68 0.79 12.34
CA GLY A 25 -7.44 1.20 13.51
C GLY A 25 -8.16 2.55 13.35
N THR A 26 -8.66 3.10 14.46
CA THR A 26 -9.36 4.41 14.53
C THR A 26 -8.51 5.53 15.13
N GLY A 27 -7.28 5.23 15.54
CA GLY A 27 -6.38 6.14 16.26
C GLY A 27 -5.13 6.56 15.46
N PRO A 28 -4.03 6.91 16.14
CA PRO A 28 -2.76 7.22 15.49
C PRO A 28 -2.29 6.07 14.61
N VAL A 29 -1.75 6.39 13.43
CA VAL A 29 -1.30 5.39 12.44
C VAL A 29 -0.25 4.45 13.05
N PRO A 30 -0.58 3.15 13.26
CA PRO A 30 0.32 2.22 13.94
C PRO A 30 1.55 1.87 13.09
N ASN A 31 2.69 1.60 13.73
CA ASN A 31 3.89 1.17 13.02
C ASN A 31 3.66 -0.15 12.27
N ALA A 32 2.91 -1.09 12.86
CA ALA A 32 2.58 -2.37 12.21
C ALA A 32 1.83 -2.16 10.87
N PHE A 33 0.88 -1.20 10.84
CA PHE A 33 0.21 -0.82 9.60
C PHE A 33 1.19 -0.25 8.57
N LEU A 34 2.09 0.66 9.00
CA LEU A 34 3.08 1.25 8.10
C LEU A 34 4.06 0.23 7.53
N VAL A 35 4.51 -0.74 8.34
CA VAL A 35 5.36 -1.86 7.90
C VAL A 35 4.64 -2.66 6.82
N ARG A 36 3.44 -3.17 7.13
CA ARG A 36 2.68 -4.03 6.21
C ARG A 36 2.31 -3.30 4.92
N LEU A 37 1.87 -2.04 5.03
CA LEU A 37 1.57 -1.22 3.85
C LEU A 37 2.81 -1.05 2.96
N ALA A 38 3.97 -0.80 3.57
CA ALA A 38 5.21 -0.63 2.82
C ALA A 38 5.69 -1.94 2.18
N GLU A 39 5.53 -3.09 2.84
CA GLU A 39 5.81 -4.41 2.24
C GLU A 39 4.97 -4.63 0.98
N HIS A 40 3.65 -4.41 1.05
CA HIS A 40 2.78 -4.56 -0.12
C HIS A 40 3.08 -3.54 -1.21
N TYR A 41 3.42 -2.29 -0.84
CA TYR A 41 3.81 -1.26 -1.78
C TYR A 41 5.09 -1.63 -2.54
N LEU A 42 6.15 -1.99 -1.83
CA LEU A 42 7.44 -2.36 -2.43
C LEU A 42 7.33 -3.64 -3.26
N LYS A 43 6.58 -4.64 -2.78
CA LYS A 43 6.31 -5.85 -3.55
C LYS A 43 5.60 -5.54 -4.86
N ALA A 44 4.60 -4.66 -4.84
CA ALA A 44 3.92 -4.20 -6.05
C ALA A 44 4.88 -3.48 -7.01
N GLU A 45 5.79 -2.64 -6.51
CA GLU A 45 6.83 -2.03 -7.34
C GLU A 45 7.74 -3.07 -8.01
N ILE A 46 8.21 -4.06 -7.25
CA ILE A 46 9.05 -5.17 -7.75
C ILE A 46 8.31 -6.00 -8.81
N ASP A 47 7.02 -6.25 -8.60
CA ASP A 47 6.16 -6.98 -9.55
C ASP A 47 5.84 -6.16 -10.84
N GLY A 48 6.31 -4.91 -10.91
CA GLY A 48 6.09 -4.01 -12.04
C GLY A 48 4.67 -3.48 -12.11
N VAL A 49 4.00 -3.33 -10.97
CA VAL A 49 2.67 -2.70 -10.87
C VAL A 49 2.79 -1.23 -11.22
N LEU A 50 1.99 -0.78 -12.19
CA LEU A 50 1.86 0.64 -12.51
C LEU A 50 1.02 1.32 -11.42
N ASN A 51 1.57 2.36 -10.79
CA ASN A 51 0.90 3.16 -9.75
C ASN A 51 0.42 2.35 -8.51
N PRO A 52 1.32 1.67 -7.77
CA PRO A 52 0.95 0.88 -6.58
C PRO A 52 0.20 1.70 -5.52
N ALA A 53 0.56 2.99 -5.37
CA ALA A 53 -0.15 3.92 -4.49
C ALA A 53 -1.65 4.02 -4.80
N ARG A 54 -2.04 4.03 -6.09
CA ARG A 54 -3.45 4.17 -6.50
C ARG A 54 -4.24 2.90 -6.19
N HIS A 55 -3.63 1.73 -6.39
CA HIS A 55 -4.28 0.46 -6.07
C HIS A 55 -4.47 0.28 -4.56
N LEU A 56 -3.44 0.55 -3.77
CA LEU A 56 -3.53 0.49 -2.30
C LEU A 56 -4.54 1.51 -1.75
N ALA A 57 -4.63 2.68 -2.36
CA ALA A 57 -5.62 3.69 -2.01
C ALA A 57 -7.06 3.18 -2.21
N ALA A 58 -7.32 2.52 -3.34
CA ALA A 58 -8.62 1.90 -3.60
C ALA A 58 -8.95 0.79 -2.58
N TYR A 59 -7.98 -0.04 -2.20
CA TYR A 59 -8.21 -1.09 -1.18
C TYR A 59 -8.52 -0.51 0.19
N LEU A 60 -7.86 0.57 0.57
CA LEU A 60 -8.00 1.20 1.88
C LEU A 60 -9.15 2.22 1.97
N ASP A 61 -9.83 2.48 0.86
CA ASP A 61 -10.85 3.53 0.70
C ASP A 61 -10.31 4.90 1.14
N VAL A 62 -9.15 5.27 0.60
CA VAL A 62 -8.48 6.56 0.87
C VAL A 62 -7.98 7.16 -0.43
N GLU A 63 -7.54 8.41 -0.38
CA GLU A 63 -6.87 9.04 -1.51
C GLU A 63 -5.45 8.51 -1.73
N ARG A 64 -4.99 8.51 -2.99
CA ARG A 64 -3.60 8.17 -3.36
C ARG A 64 -2.58 8.96 -2.54
N GLN A 65 -2.85 10.24 -2.29
CA GLN A 65 -1.96 11.11 -1.55
C GLN A 65 -1.79 10.64 -0.10
N THR A 66 -2.82 10.07 0.50
CA THR A 66 -2.79 9.50 1.85
C THR A 66 -1.83 8.30 1.92
N VAL A 67 -1.86 7.42 0.93
CA VAL A 67 -0.91 6.29 0.84
C VAL A 67 0.53 6.79 0.74
N LEU A 68 0.79 7.80 -0.10
CA LEU A 68 2.13 8.40 -0.20
C LEU A 68 2.58 9.04 1.11
N THR A 69 1.66 9.67 1.86
CA THR A 69 1.92 10.20 3.20
C THR A 69 2.29 9.08 4.16
N TYR A 70 1.59 7.95 4.15
CA TYR A 70 1.96 6.79 4.97
C TYR A 70 3.35 6.25 4.62
N MET A 71 3.69 6.16 3.33
CA MET A 71 5.04 5.76 2.91
C MET A 71 6.11 6.75 3.40
N ARG A 72 5.81 8.06 3.39
CA ARG A 72 6.71 9.07 3.97
C ARG A 72 6.85 8.90 5.48
N MET A 73 5.77 8.59 6.20
CA MET A 73 5.82 8.30 7.64
C MET A 73 6.66 7.06 7.92
N ALA A 74 6.53 6.00 7.12
CA ALA A 74 7.35 4.79 7.24
C ALA A 74 8.85 5.10 7.06
N ARG A 75 9.21 5.92 6.06
CA ARG A 75 10.60 6.39 5.87
C ARG A 75 11.11 7.21 7.05
N ASN A 76 10.31 8.16 7.54
CA ASN A 76 10.71 9.03 8.64
C ASN A 76 10.89 8.26 9.96
N ARG A 77 10.14 7.17 10.15
CA ARG A 77 10.26 6.27 11.30
C ARG A 77 11.35 5.22 11.13
N SER A 78 12.16 5.29 10.05
CA SER A 78 13.18 4.30 9.68
C SER A 78 12.64 2.86 9.55
N ILE A 79 11.35 2.72 9.24
CA ILE A 79 10.68 1.43 9.03
C ILE A 79 11.08 0.84 7.68
N ILE A 80 11.32 1.71 6.69
CA ILE A 80 11.84 1.33 5.38
C ILE A 80 13.10 2.13 5.07
N ALA A 81 14.06 1.48 4.40
CA ALA A 81 15.29 2.11 3.97
C ALA A 81 15.02 3.32 3.06
N ARG A 82 15.84 4.38 3.22
CA ARG A 82 15.91 5.49 2.27
C ARG A 82 16.61 4.98 1.01
N HIS A 83 15.86 4.37 0.11
CA HIS A 83 16.29 4.16 -1.28
C HIS A 83 15.87 5.36 -2.13
#